data_AF-A0A1H4K4I4-F1
#
_entry.id   AF-A0A1H4K4I4-F1
#
_cell.length_a   1.000
_cell.length_b   1.000
_cell.length_c   1.000
_cell.angle_alpha   90.00
_cell.angle_beta   90.00
_cell.angle_gamma   90.00
#
_symmetry.space_group_name_H-M   'P 1'
#
loop_
_entity.id
_entity.type
_entity.pdbx_description
1 polymer ?
#
loop_
_entity_poly.entity_id
_entity_poly.type
_entity_poly.pdbx_seq_one_letter_code
_entity_poly.pdbx_strand_id
1 'polypeptide(L)'
;MRLLSVVFALLPALPVQAAWFTDNGTREAMSVLRAKPVADLSPTEREILTAANRIGWIAVPDCGWGSNAVLVTVEGQDYAVTSLHLLTGRGPGQVHCDPGLDAIFLPNASYILPDISYQAGDEAVRRMEFENRIVDLEPDPVNFTRSGAGMPWVGDWVAYRLTETVSDDIMPDFAWGAGGLRGAMPWSARQNPAGPVWVIGYDGRFEQENGWEFSWQGCEQRKTRPDNGMIYFTCDAAPGASSSLIAVMEDGRLTFQGIVTGIMDPAIGTDIPVPKSALLWNIGTQSAGIQAKLDPRSLPEPDGWRGLWR
;
A
#
# COMPACT_ATOMS: atom_id res chain seq x y z
N MET A 1 42.98 -41.73 15.95
CA MET A 1 41.86 -40.94 16.53
C MET A 1 42.33 -39.50 16.67
N ARG A 2 41.89 -38.60 15.79
CA ARG A 2 42.06 -37.15 15.94
C ARG A 2 40.69 -36.53 15.68
N LEU A 3 40.09 -35.96 16.72
CA LEU A 3 38.87 -35.17 16.63
C LEU A 3 39.17 -33.91 15.79
N LEU A 4 38.46 -33.74 14.69
CA LEU A 4 38.38 -32.47 13.98
C LEU A 4 37.24 -31.67 14.61
N SER A 5 37.60 -30.69 15.43
CA SER A 5 36.70 -29.67 15.94
C SER A 5 36.25 -28.78 14.78
N VAL A 6 34.98 -28.86 14.40
CA VAL A 6 34.33 -27.89 13.51
C VAL A 6 34.06 -26.64 14.33
N VAL A 7 34.87 -25.60 14.13
CA VAL A 7 34.56 -24.25 14.60
C VAL A 7 33.54 -23.67 13.62
N PHE A 8 32.27 -23.66 14.00
CA PHE A 8 31.27 -22.80 13.37
C PHE A 8 31.66 -21.35 13.68
N ALA A 9 32.28 -20.67 12.71
CA ALA A 9 32.43 -19.23 12.78
C ALA A 9 31.04 -18.61 12.65
N LEU A 10 30.48 -18.17 13.78
CA LEU A 10 29.39 -17.20 13.82
C LEU A 10 29.95 -15.90 13.23
N LEU A 11 29.73 -15.69 11.94
CA LEU A 11 29.89 -14.38 11.33
C LEU A 11 28.83 -13.45 11.93
N PRO A 12 29.20 -12.31 12.52
CA PRO A 12 28.22 -11.31 12.90
C PRO A 12 27.55 -10.80 11.61
N ALA A 13 26.22 -10.93 11.54
CA ALA A 13 25.45 -10.29 10.49
C ALA A 13 25.69 -8.78 10.57
N LEU A 14 26.27 -8.21 9.52
CA LEU A 14 26.39 -6.76 9.39
C LEU A 14 24.99 -6.13 9.36
N PRO A 15 24.80 -4.91 9.91
CA PRO A 15 23.52 -4.22 9.82
C PRO A 15 23.17 -3.97 8.34
N VAL A 16 21.99 -4.41 7.94
CA VAL A 16 21.52 -4.46 6.54
C VAL A 16 20.64 -3.21 6.30
N GLN A 17 21.09 -2.19 5.56
CA GLN A 17 20.32 -0.96 5.20
C GLN A 17 19.61 -1.08 3.84
N ALA A 18 18.29 -0.88 3.64
CA ALA A 18 17.64 -1.09 2.33
C ALA A 18 18.23 -0.24 1.15
N ALA A 19 17.94 -0.58 -0.11
CA ALA A 19 18.40 0.21 -1.28
C ALA A 19 17.62 1.54 -1.37
N TRP A 20 18.34 2.66 -1.49
CA TRP A 20 17.77 3.98 -1.84
C TRP A 20 18.19 4.36 -3.26
N PHE A 21 17.26 4.88 -4.05
CA PHE A 21 17.57 5.59 -5.29
C PHE A 21 17.94 7.03 -4.95
N THR A 22 19.22 7.38 -5.04
CA THR A 22 19.73 8.70 -4.62
C THR A 22 19.32 9.86 -5.51
N ASP A 23 18.58 9.62 -6.60
CA ASP A 23 18.18 10.61 -7.59
C ASP A 23 16.69 11.01 -7.54
N ASN A 24 15.85 10.37 -6.71
CA ASN A 24 14.39 10.61 -6.69
C ASN A 24 13.89 11.35 -5.45
N GLY A 25 14.75 12.17 -4.83
CA GLY A 25 14.43 12.90 -3.61
C GLY A 25 14.25 11.97 -2.40
N THR A 26 14.18 12.57 -1.21
CA THR A 26 14.00 11.82 0.04
C THR A 26 12.51 11.60 0.29
N ARG A 27 12.14 10.40 0.73
CA ARG A 27 10.80 10.09 1.22
C ARG A 27 10.47 11.01 2.41
N GLU A 28 9.31 11.68 2.36
CA GLU A 28 8.89 12.68 3.36
C GLU A 28 7.69 12.15 4.16
N ALA A 29 7.66 12.45 5.46
CA ALA A 29 6.54 12.09 6.34
C ALA A 29 5.28 12.85 5.95
N MET A 30 4.12 12.19 6.01
CA MET A 30 2.83 12.85 5.71
C MET A 30 2.51 13.97 6.72
N SER A 31 2.98 13.86 7.96
CA SER A 31 2.86 14.87 9.01
C SER A 31 3.58 16.17 8.65
N VAL A 32 4.78 16.08 8.08
CA VAL A 32 5.56 17.23 7.62
C VAL A 32 4.79 17.97 6.52
N LEU A 33 4.20 17.23 5.57
CA LEU A 33 3.37 17.80 4.53
C LEU A 33 2.12 18.49 5.09
N ARG A 34 1.46 17.88 6.07
CA ARG A 34 0.26 18.45 6.74
C ARG A 34 0.57 19.69 7.57
N ALA A 35 1.80 19.81 8.09
CA ALA A 35 2.21 20.94 8.90
C ALA A 35 2.50 22.22 8.08
N LYS A 36 2.68 22.08 6.76
CA LYS A 36 2.91 23.23 5.86
C LYS A 36 1.68 24.15 5.82
N PRO A 37 1.85 25.48 5.81
CA PRO A 37 0.74 26.39 5.58
C PRO A 37 0.03 26.08 4.25
N VAL A 38 -1.30 26.13 4.24
CA VAL A 38 -2.08 25.81 3.03
C VAL A 38 -1.67 26.67 1.83
N ALA A 39 -1.27 27.92 2.04
CA ALA A 39 -0.80 28.81 0.98
C ALA A 39 0.50 28.35 0.30
N ASP A 40 1.32 27.57 1.01
CA ASP A 40 2.65 27.13 0.55
C ASP A 40 2.59 25.76 -0.13
N LEU A 41 1.49 25.03 0.01
CA LEU A 41 1.29 23.74 -0.64
C LEU A 41 1.13 23.90 -2.16
N SER A 42 2.03 23.26 -2.91
CA SER A 42 1.91 23.10 -4.34
C SER A 42 0.68 22.26 -4.73
N PRO A 43 0.19 22.35 -5.99
CA PRO A 43 -0.93 21.53 -6.45
C PRO A 43 -0.72 20.03 -6.24
N THR A 44 0.48 19.53 -6.49
CA THR A 44 0.83 18.12 -6.29
C THR A 44 0.75 17.71 -4.82
N GLU A 45 1.27 18.54 -3.92
CA GLU A 45 1.23 18.27 -2.47
C GLU A 45 -0.21 18.24 -1.93
N ARG A 46 -1.09 19.10 -2.45
CA ARG A 46 -2.53 19.07 -2.12
C ARG A 46 -3.19 17.77 -2.57
N GLU A 47 -2.83 17.26 -3.75
CA GLU A 47 -3.34 15.98 -4.23
C GLU A 47 -2.76 14.80 -3.45
N ILE A 48 -1.49 14.86 -3.01
CA ILE A 48 -0.90 13.86 -2.11
C ILE A 48 -1.67 13.81 -0.78
N LEU A 49 -1.95 14.96 -0.17
CA LEU A 49 -2.77 15.04 1.05
C LEU A 49 -4.20 14.52 0.83
N THR A 50 -4.77 14.80 -0.34
CA THR A 50 -6.10 14.31 -0.71
C THR A 50 -6.11 12.79 -0.92
N ALA A 51 -5.09 12.24 -1.57
CA ALA A 51 -4.91 10.80 -1.74
C ALA A 51 -4.64 10.09 -0.41
N ALA A 52 -3.95 10.75 0.53
CA ALA A 52 -3.69 10.21 1.87
C ALA A 52 -4.96 9.99 2.72
N ASN A 53 -6.07 10.66 2.38
CA ASN A 53 -7.38 10.39 2.98
C ASN A 53 -8.04 9.10 2.46
N ARG A 54 -7.56 8.57 1.33
CA ARG A 54 -8.15 7.47 0.56
C ARG A 54 -7.32 6.20 0.60
N ILE A 55 -6.35 6.17 1.50
CA ILE A 55 -5.51 5.01 1.80
C ILE A 55 -5.56 4.76 3.29
N GLY A 56 -5.33 3.52 3.70
CA GLY A 56 -5.34 3.13 5.09
C GLY A 56 -4.50 1.89 5.32
N TRP A 57 -4.82 1.18 6.39
CA TRP A 57 -4.13 -0.04 6.79
C TRP A 57 -5.15 -1.17 6.97
N ILE A 58 -4.89 -2.33 6.38
CA ILE A 58 -5.61 -3.55 6.73
C ILE A 58 -4.82 -4.27 7.82
N ALA A 59 -5.52 -4.67 8.88
CA ALA A 59 -5.00 -5.58 9.88
C ALA A 59 -5.82 -6.88 9.88
N VAL A 60 -5.15 -8.00 10.08
CA VAL A 60 -5.75 -9.31 10.35
C VAL A 60 -5.32 -9.70 11.78
N PRO A 61 -6.06 -9.27 12.81
CA PRO A 61 -5.61 -9.35 14.22
C PRO A 61 -5.24 -10.78 14.64
N ASP A 62 -6.06 -11.76 14.28
CA ASP A 62 -5.84 -13.17 14.62
C ASP A 62 -4.57 -13.76 14.00
N CYS A 63 -4.10 -13.17 12.90
CA CYS A 63 -2.87 -13.56 12.24
C CYS A 63 -1.67 -12.75 12.74
N GLY A 64 -1.90 -11.53 13.26
CA GLY A 64 -0.85 -10.57 13.61
C GLY A 64 -0.16 -9.94 12.39
N TRP A 65 -0.83 -9.90 11.24
CA TRP A 65 -0.31 -9.31 10.00
C TRP A 65 -1.14 -8.11 9.57
N GLY A 66 -0.53 -7.23 8.79
CA GLY A 66 -1.20 -6.11 8.15
C GLY A 66 -0.43 -5.56 6.96
N SER A 67 -1.07 -4.69 6.20
CA SER A 67 -0.49 -4.05 5.04
C SER A 67 -1.18 -2.72 4.76
N ASN A 68 -0.56 -1.88 3.94
CA ASN A 68 -1.25 -0.74 3.36
C ASN A 68 -2.50 -1.21 2.61
N ALA A 69 -3.45 -0.30 2.41
CA ALA A 69 -4.58 -0.56 1.54
C ALA A 69 -5.07 0.72 0.87
N VAL A 70 -5.64 0.56 -0.32
CA VAL A 70 -6.21 1.65 -1.12
C VAL A 70 -7.73 1.51 -1.11
N LEU A 71 -8.43 2.59 -0.73
CA LEU A 71 -9.88 2.65 -0.79
C LEU A 71 -10.31 2.97 -2.22
N VAL A 72 -11.11 2.09 -2.81
CA VAL A 72 -11.73 2.27 -4.13
C VAL A 72 -13.23 2.05 -4.04
N THR A 73 -13.99 2.68 -4.93
CA THR A 73 -15.43 2.46 -5.04
C THR A 73 -15.75 1.85 -6.40
N VAL A 74 -16.58 0.81 -6.40
CA VAL A 74 -17.09 0.15 -7.61
C VAL A 74 -18.60 0.01 -7.48
N GLU A 75 -19.35 0.63 -8.38
CA GLU A 75 -20.83 0.62 -8.37
C GLU A 75 -21.45 1.02 -7.01
N GLY A 76 -20.84 1.97 -6.31
CA GLY A 76 -21.29 2.46 -5.01
C GLY A 76 -20.89 1.59 -3.81
N GLN A 77 -20.17 0.50 -4.05
CA GLN A 77 -19.58 -0.32 -3.00
C GLN A 77 -18.10 0.02 -2.78
N ASP A 78 -17.72 0.23 -1.53
CA ASP A 78 -16.33 0.46 -1.14
C ASP A 78 -15.57 -0.86 -0.95
N TYR A 79 -14.32 -0.85 -1.42
CA TYR A 79 -13.36 -1.92 -1.26
C TYR A 79 -12.02 -1.38 -0.76
N ALA A 80 -11.35 -2.15 0.10
CA ALA A 80 -9.96 -1.95 0.46
C ALA A 80 -9.09 -2.94 -0.33
N VAL A 81 -8.29 -2.41 -1.24
CA VAL A 81 -7.37 -3.17 -2.09
C VAL A 81 -6.01 -3.27 -1.42
N THR A 82 -5.49 -4.48 -1.29
CA THR A 82 -4.17 -4.77 -0.69
C THR A 82 -3.49 -5.92 -1.42
N SER A 83 -2.26 -6.25 -1.05
CA SER A 83 -1.48 -7.34 -1.63
C SER A 83 -2.01 -8.71 -1.19
N LEU A 84 -2.08 -9.65 -2.13
CA LEU A 84 -2.47 -11.04 -1.84
C LEU A 84 -1.41 -11.75 -0.97
N HIS A 85 -0.14 -11.39 -1.12
CA HIS A 85 0.94 -11.94 -0.30
C HIS A 85 0.86 -11.58 1.19
N LEU A 86 -0.09 -10.72 1.59
CA LEU A 86 -0.48 -10.57 3.00
C LEU A 86 -1.09 -11.87 3.56
N LEU A 87 -1.85 -12.59 2.73
CA LEU A 87 -2.62 -13.77 3.13
C LEU A 87 -1.91 -15.08 2.76
N THR A 88 -1.11 -15.08 1.70
CA THR A 88 -0.46 -16.28 1.17
C THR A 88 0.99 -16.39 1.58
N GLY A 89 1.46 -17.63 1.80
CA GLY A 89 2.85 -17.89 2.10
C GLY A 89 3.75 -18.11 0.90
N ARG A 90 5.07 -18.16 1.16
CA ARG A 90 6.10 -18.30 0.13
C ARG A 90 6.05 -19.65 -0.59
N GLY A 91 5.49 -20.69 0.04
CA GLY A 91 5.35 -22.01 -0.55
C GLY A 91 4.05 -22.18 -1.36
N PRO A 92 4.01 -23.12 -2.34
CA PRO A 92 2.78 -23.41 -3.07
C PRO A 92 1.69 -23.90 -2.11
N GLY A 93 0.47 -23.37 -2.23
CA GLY A 93 -0.65 -23.78 -1.39
C GLY A 93 -0.66 -23.18 0.01
N GLN A 94 0.39 -22.45 0.42
CA GLN A 94 0.51 -21.92 1.78
C GLN A 94 -0.37 -20.68 1.97
N VAL A 95 -1.10 -20.67 3.08
CA VAL A 95 -1.89 -19.55 3.56
C VAL A 95 -1.32 -19.18 4.92
N HIS A 96 -0.87 -17.93 5.07
CA HIS A 96 -0.39 -17.38 6.33
C HIS A 96 -1.54 -16.92 7.21
N CYS A 97 -2.52 -16.24 6.60
CA CYS A 97 -3.72 -15.76 7.26
C CYS A 97 -4.94 -16.31 6.52
N ASP A 98 -5.85 -16.96 7.23
CA ASP A 98 -7.08 -17.46 6.63
C ASP A 98 -7.94 -16.27 6.13
N PRO A 99 -8.31 -16.23 4.84
CA PRO A 99 -9.12 -15.15 4.27
C PRO A 99 -10.53 -15.04 4.88
N GLY A 100 -11.00 -16.07 5.59
CA GLY A 100 -12.26 -16.07 6.31
C GLY A 100 -12.19 -15.50 7.73
N LEU A 101 -11.00 -15.06 8.18
CA LEU A 101 -10.85 -14.38 9.46
C LEU A 101 -11.32 -12.92 9.38
N ASP A 102 -11.69 -12.39 10.55
CA ASP A 102 -12.15 -11.01 10.71
C ASP A 102 -10.98 -10.05 10.48
N ALA A 103 -10.84 -9.60 9.23
CA ALA A 103 -9.94 -8.53 8.86
C ALA A 103 -10.61 -7.17 9.10
N ILE A 104 -9.81 -6.17 9.46
CA ILE A 104 -10.28 -4.81 9.70
C ILE A 104 -9.51 -3.82 8.83
N PHE A 105 -10.18 -2.71 8.50
CA PHE A 105 -9.58 -1.58 7.82
C PHE A 105 -9.53 -0.36 8.75
N LEU A 106 -8.36 0.26 8.80
CA LEU A 106 -8.08 1.50 9.50
C LEU A 106 -7.99 2.63 8.46
N PRO A 107 -9.11 3.30 8.12
CA PRO A 107 -9.16 4.29 7.04
C PRO A 107 -8.36 5.56 7.34
N ASN A 108 -8.00 5.79 8.60
CA ASN A 108 -7.29 6.98 9.06
C ASN A 108 -5.84 6.66 9.46
N ALA A 109 -5.31 5.49 9.06
CA ALA A 109 -3.95 5.08 9.39
C ALA A 109 -2.88 6.11 9.00
N SER A 110 -3.13 6.90 7.95
CA SER A 110 -2.22 7.97 7.52
C SER A 110 -2.12 9.14 8.50
N TYR A 111 -3.03 9.26 9.48
CA TYR A 111 -3.06 10.28 10.53
C TYR A 111 -2.50 9.77 11.86
N ILE A 112 -2.19 8.47 11.98
CA ILE A 112 -1.53 7.93 13.16
C ILE A 112 -0.10 8.45 13.19
N LEU A 113 0.27 9.11 14.29
CA LEU A 113 1.59 9.72 14.47
C LEU A 113 2.32 9.03 15.63
N PRO A 114 3.64 8.80 15.52
CA PRO A 114 4.41 8.28 16.63
C PRO A 114 4.51 9.35 17.73
N ASP A 115 4.33 8.93 18.99
CA ASP A 115 4.62 9.72 20.20
C ASP A 115 3.83 11.02 20.42
N ILE A 116 2.57 11.11 19.97
CA ILE A 116 1.72 12.23 20.38
C ILE A 116 1.11 11.97 21.77
N SER A 117 1.66 12.65 22.77
CA SER A 117 0.92 12.92 23.99
C SER A 117 -0.09 14.03 23.71
N TYR A 118 -1.33 13.66 23.40
CA TYR A 118 -2.38 14.67 23.33
C TYR A 118 -2.56 15.29 24.72
N GLN A 119 -2.53 16.63 24.82
CA GLN A 119 -2.93 17.29 26.06
C GLN A 119 -4.39 16.92 26.36
N ALA A 120 -4.65 16.44 27.57
CA ALA A 120 -5.98 15.97 27.95
C ALA A 120 -7.06 17.04 27.66
N GLY A 121 -8.10 16.65 26.92
CA GLY A 121 -9.20 17.53 26.52
C GLY A 121 -10.04 16.93 25.39
N ASP A 122 -11.14 17.61 25.04
CA ASP A 122 -12.13 17.09 24.08
C ASP A 122 -11.55 16.94 22.66
N GLU A 123 -10.63 17.81 22.24
CA GLU A 123 -9.95 17.70 20.93
C GLU A 123 -9.07 16.44 20.86
N ALA A 124 -8.37 16.10 21.95
CA ALA A 124 -7.53 14.90 22.04
C ALA A 124 -8.35 13.63 21.83
N VAL A 125 -9.51 13.55 22.51
CA VAL A 125 -10.42 12.40 22.39
C VAL A 125 -10.94 12.29 20.97
N ARG A 126 -11.42 13.40 20.38
CA ARG A 126 -11.90 13.42 18.99
C ARG A 126 -10.84 12.97 17.98
N ARG A 127 -9.58 13.38 18.17
CA ARG A 127 -8.46 12.96 17.31
C ARG A 127 -8.15 11.48 17.46
N MET A 128 -8.08 10.99 18.70
CA MET A 128 -7.85 9.57 18.96
C MET A 128 -8.97 8.69 18.39
N GLU A 129 -10.25 9.09 18.52
CA GLU A 129 -11.39 8.38 17.93
C GLU A 129 -11.31 8.36 16.40
N PHE A 130 -10.93 9.48 15.79
CA PHE A 130 -10.72 9.55 14.35
C PHE A 130 -9.58 8.63 13.90
N GLU A 131 -8.40 8.72 14.51
CA GLU A 131 -7.21 7.92 14.16
C GLU A 131 -7.43 6.42 14.35
N ASN A 132 -8.17 6.03 15.40
CA ASN A 132 -8.48 4.64 15.71
C ASN A 132 -9.82 4.16 15.14
N ARG A 133 -10.38 4.86 14.15
CA ARG A 133 -11.57 4.37 13.45
C ARG A 133 -11.26 3.00 12.84
N ILE A 134 -12.13 2.04 13.12
CA ILE A 134 -12.07 0.67 12.62
C ILE A 134 -13.30 0.40 11.76
N VAL A 135 -13.09 -0.28 10.65
CA VAL A 135 -14.14 -0.70 9.72
C VAL A 135 -13.99 -2.19 9.46
N ASP A 136 -15.04 -2.95 9.74
CA ASP A 136 -15.02 -4.39 9.51
C ASP A 136 -15.04 -4.70 8.00
N LEU A 137 -14.31 -5.73 7.60
CA LEU A 137 -14.25 -6.22 6.23
C LEU A 137 -15.07 -7.49 6.09
N GLU A 138 -15.79 -7.62 4.97
CA GLU A 138 -16.43 -8.90 4.64
C GLU A 138 -15.35 -9.98 4.42
N PRO A 139 -15.55 -11.21 4.92
CA PRO A 139 -14.62 -12.31 4.70
C PRO A 139 -14.56 -12.69 3.21
N ASP A 140 -13.57 -13.50 2.85
CA ASP A 140 -13.38 -14.03 1.49
C ASP A 140 -13.17 -12.94 0.42
N PRO A 141 -12.01 -12.25 0.41
CA PRO A 141 -11.78 -11.14 -0.49
C PRO A 141 -11.72 -11.60 -1.95
N VAL A 142 -12.06 -10.68 -2.85
CA VAL A 142 -11.97 -10.90 -4.29
C VAL A 142 -10.51 -11.17 -4.66
N ASN A 143 -10.30 -12.08 -5.63
CA ASN A 143 -9.00 -12.52 -6.15
C ASN A 143 -8.15 -13.36 -5.18
N PHE A 144 -8.70 -13.82 -4.05
CA PHE A 144 -7.98 -14.77 -3.21
C PHE A 144 -7.68 -16.09 -3.96
N THR A 145 -6.43 -16.54 -3.90
CA THR A 145 -6.00 -17.87 -4.34
C THR A 145 -4.97 -18.45 -3.37
N ARG A 146 -5.00 -19.77 -3.17
CA ARG A 146 -4.05 -20.48 -2.29
C ARG A 146 -2.66 -20.69 -2.94
N SER A 147 -2.49 -20.39 -4.23
CA SER A 147 -1.26 -20.67 -4.96
C SER A 147 -0.14 -19.66 -4.68
N GLY A 148 0.57 -19.78 -3.55
CA GLY A 148 1.64 -18.85 -3.15
C GLY A 148 3.00 -18.96 -3.88
N ALA A 149 3.27 -20.04 -4.62
CA ALA A 149 4.56 -20.18 -5.32
C ALA A 149 4.50 -19.60 -6.72
N GLY A 150 5.33 -18.58 -6.97
CA GLY A 150 5.53 -18.03 -8.31
C GLY A 150 4.32 -17.32 -8.86
N MET A 151 3.48 -16.71 -8.00
CA MET A 151 2.45 -15.83 -8.50
C MET A 151 3.10 -14.77 -9.38
N PRO A 152 2.65 -14.63 -10.64
CA PRO A 152 3.10 -13.51 -11.43
C PRO A 152 2.69 -12.27 -10.65
N TRP A 153 3.63 -11.37 -10.37
CA TRP A 153 3.40 -10.18 -9.54
C TRP A 153 2.15 -9.38 -9.96
N VAL A 154 1.74 -9.51 -11.22
CA VAL A 154 0.48 -9.04 -11.82
C VAL A 154 -0.81 -9.46 -11.08
N GLY A 155 -0.76 -10.55 -10.32
CA GLY A 155 -1.89 -11.13 -9.57
C GLY A 155 -1.76 -10.96 -8.06
N ASP A 156 -0.76 -10.22 -7.59
CA ASP A 156 -0.51 -9.99 -6.17
C ASP A 156 -1.43 -8.89 -5.62
N TRP A 157 -2.73 -9.19 -5.57
CA TRP A 157 -3.71 -8.30 -5.00
C TRP A 157 -4.93 -9.06 -4.51
N VAL A 158 -5.61 -8.51 -3.51
CA VAL A 158 -6.95 -8.88 -3.08
C VAL A 158 -7.75 -7.62 -2.79
N ALA A 159 -9.07 -7.71 -2.86
CA ALA A 159 -9.95 -6.62 -2.49
C ALA A 159 -11.00 -7.11 -1.50
N TYR A 160 -10.96 -6.53 -0.30
CA TYR A 160 -11.96 -6.74 0.72
C TYR A 160 -13.10 -5.77 0.53
N ARG A 161 -14.33 -6.26 0.59
CA ARG A 161 -15.51 -5.41 0.62
C ARG A 161 -15.67 -4.83 2.02
N LEU A 162 -15.94 -3.54 2.14
CA LEU A 162 -16.20 -2.90 3.42
C LEU A 162 -17.66 -3.12 3.83
N THR A 163 -17.88 -3.35 5.12
CA THR A 163 -19.22 -3.52 5.71
C THR A 163 -20.02 -2.20 5.79
N GLU A 164 -19.34 -1.06 5.72
CA GLU A 164 -19.93 0.28 5.64
C GLU A 164 -19.26 1.15 4.56
N THR A 165 -19.95 2.20 4.14
CA THR A 165 -19.43 3.17 3.16
C THR A 165 -18.54 4.20 3.87
N VAL A 166 -17.26 4.20 3.54
CA VAL A 166 -16.22 5.05 4.15
C VAL A 166 -15.85 6.21 3.23
N SER A 167 -16.03 6.05 1.92
CA SER A 167 -15.79 7.09 0.93
C SER A 167 -16.68 8.33 1.12
N ASP A 168 -17.84 8.16 1.77
CA ASP A 168 -18.78 9.24 2.09
C ASP A 168 -18.52 9.91 3.45
N ASP A 169 -17.48 9.49 4.18
CA ASP A 169 -17.08 10.14 5.43
C ASP A 169 -16.77 11.63 5.23
N ILE A 170 -17.27 12.47 6.13
CA ILE A 170 -16.89 13.89 6.17
C ILE A 170 -15.62 14.07 7.01
N MET A 171 -14.62 14.70 6.41
CA MET A 171 -13.33 14.97 7.08
C MET A 171 -13.52 15.98 8.21
N PRO A 172 -12.99 15.72 9.43
CA PRO A 172 -13.11 16.64 10.55
C PRO A 172 -12.29 17.92 10.35
N ASP A 173 -12.55 18.93 11.18
CA ASP A 173 -11.93 20.25 11.18
C ASP A 173 -10.40 20.24 11.34
N PHE A 174 -9.84 19.22 12.00
CA PHE A 174 -8.40 19.04 12.16
C PHE A 174 -7.72 18.21 11.06
N ALA A 175 -8.48 17.66 10.10
CA ALA A 175 -7.95 16.84 9.02
C ALA A 175 -7.84 17.63 7.70
N TRP A 176 -7.03 17.12 6.76
CA TRP A 176 -6.96 17.70 5.43
C TRP A 176 -8.29 17.54 4.69
N GLY A 177 -8.78 18.62 4.09
CA GLY A 177 -10.06 18.64 3.39
C GLY A 177 -11.28 18.75 4.30
N ALA A 178 -11.11 19.29 5.52
CA ALA A 178 -12.17 19.54 6.50
C ALA A 178 -13.52 19.98 5.89
N GLY A 179 -14.58 19.28 6.28
CA GLY A 179 -15.95 19.51 5.78
C GLY A 179 -16.25 18.91 4.41
N GLY A 180 -15.24 18.41 3.68
CA GLY A 180 -15.40 17.67 2.44
C GLY A 180 -15.51 16.16 2.67
N LEU A 181 -16.00 15.45 1.65
CA LEU A 181 -15.99 13.99 1.61
C LEU A 181 -14.55 13.48 1.50
N ARG A 182 -14.25 12.36 2.17
CA ARG A 182 -13.03 11.58 1.99
C ARG A 182 -12.83 11.18 0.52
N GLY A 183 -13.90 10.64 -0.06
CA GLY A 183 -13.90 9.99 -1.36
C GLY A 183 -13.12 8.68 -1.38
N ALA A 184 -13.03 8.09 -2.57
CA ALA A 184 -12.19 6.94 -2.86
C ALA A 184 -11.18 7.30 -3.97
N MET A 185 -10.14 6.49 -4.13
CA MET A 185 -9.16 6.72 -5.18
C MET A 185 -9.79 6.54 -6.57
N PRO A 186 -9.71 7.56 -7.45
CA PRO A 186 -10.17 7.42 -8.83
C PRO A 186 -9.24 6.47 -9.60
N TRP A 187 -9.80 5.58 -10.41
CA TRP A 187 -9.02 4.67 -11.26
C TRP A 187 -8.22 5.44 -12.32
N SER A 188 -6.95 5.07 -12.53
CA SER A 188 -6.13 5.66 -13.59
C SER A 188 -6.65 5.25 -14.97
N ALA A 189 -6.75 6.22 -15.89
CA ALA A 189 -7.06 5.95 -17.29
C ALA A 189 -5.80 5.51 -18.07
N ARG A 190 -4.61 5.88 -17.59
CA ARG A 190 -3.33 5.51 -18.20
C ARG A 190 -2.84 4.18 -17.65
N GLN A 191 -2.77 3.18 -18.52
CA GLN A 191 -2.16 1.90 -18.18
C GLN A 191 -0.69 1.90 -18.58
N ASN A 192 0.18 1.59 -17.61
CA ASN A 192 1.63 1.56 -17.76
C ASN A 192 2.26 2.84 -18.38
N PRO A 193 1.98 4.05 -17.85
CA PRO A 193 2.60 5.26 -18.33
C PRO A 193 4.11 5.28 -18.02
N ALA A 194 4.89 5.92 -18.88
CA ALA A 194 6.20 6.41 -18.46
C ALA A 194 6.03 7.81 -17.82
N GLY A 195 6.91 8.15 -16.88
CA GLY A 195 6.98 9.47 -16.27
C GLY A 195 6.76 9.46 -14.76
N PRO A 196 6.42 10.61 -14.17
CA PRO A 196 6.36 10.75 -12.73
C PRO A 196 5.23 9.93 -12.12
N VAL A 197 5.55 9.29 -10.99
CA VAL A 197 4.60 8.61 -10.11
C VAL A 197 4.85 9.02 -8.67
N TRP A 198 3.83 8.82 -7.84
CA TRP A 198 3.91 9.06 -6.40
C TRP A 198 3.60 7.77 -5.66
N VAL A 199 4.48 7.39 -4.75
CA VAL A 199 4.23 6.30 -3.81
C VAL A 199 3.84 6.90 -2.47
N ILE A 200 2.68 6.49 -1.95
CA ILE A 200 2.12 6.99 -0.69
C ILE A 200 1.72 5.79 0.17
N GLY A 201 2.21 5.74 1.40
CA GLY A 201 1.91 4.66 2.32
C GLY A 201 2.98 4.49 3.39
N TYR A 202 2.72 3.54 4.27
CA TYR A 202 3.69 3.03 5.22
C TYR A 202 4.86 2.35 4.52
N ASP A 203 6.08 2.54 5.04
CA ASP A 203 7.30 1.86 4.63
C ASP A 203 8.07 1.43 5.88
N GLY A 204 8.42 0.15 5.99
CA GLY A 204 8.97 -0.41 7.23
C GLY A 204 10.38 0.03 7.56
N ARG A 205 11.12 0.63 6.61
CA ARG A 205 12.39 1.28 6.94
C ARG A 205 12.18 2.72 7.36
N PHE A 206 11.30 3.45 6.67
CA PHE A 206 10.92 4.80 7.09
C PHE A 206 10.45 4.78 8.55
N GLU A 207 9.70 3.74 8.94
CA GLU A 207 9.34 3.48 10.33
C GLU A 207 10.54 3.32 11.27
N GLN A 208 11.52 2.49 10.91
CA GLN A 208 12.71 2.29 11.75
C GLN A 208 13.49 3.59 12.00
N GLU A 209 13.43 4.53 11.06
CA GLU A 209 14.14 5.80 11.13
C GLU A 209 13.31 6.92 11.78
N ASN A 210 11.96 6.88 11.69
CA ASN A 210 11.08 8.00 12.05
C ASN A 210 9.91 7.63 12.98
N GLY A 211 9.71 6.35 13.30
CA GLY A 211 8.51 5.83 13.98
C GLY A 211 7.35 5.51 13.02
N TRP A 212 6.27 4.93 13.55
CA TRP A 212 5.11 4.53 12.74
C TRP A 212 4.40 5.72 12.12
N GLU A 213 4.63 5.96 10.84
CA GLU A 213 3.98 7.02 10.08
C GLU A 213 3.87 6.67 8.59
N PHE A 214 2.80 7.14 7.95
CA PHE A 214 2.72 7.13 6.49
C PHE A 214 3.68 8.18 5.91
N SER A 215 4.23 7.86 4.76
CA SER A 215 5.16 8.74 4.04
C SER A 215 4.86 8.74 2.54
N TRP A 216 5.46 9.69 1.84
CA TRP A 216 5.30 9.82 0.39
C TRP A 216 6.62 10.14 -0.31
N GLN A 217 6.69 9.78 -1.59
CA GLN A 217 7.80 10.12 -2.46
C GLN A 217 7.31 10.28 -3.91
N GLY A 218 7.82 11.28 -4.62
CA GLY A 218 7.71 11.37 -6.08
C GLY A 218 8.91 10.72 -6.75
N CYS A 219 8.69 9.89 -7.76
CA CYS A 219 9.75 9.20 -8.48
C CYS A 219 9.33 8.94 -9.94
N GLU A 220 10.10 8.12 -10.66
CA GLU A 220 9.84 7.82 -12.07
C GLU A 220 9.33 6.39 -12.25
N GLN A 221 8.32 6.23 -13.12
CA GLN A 221 7.90 4.96 -13.69
C GLN A 221 8.47 4.80 -15.10
N ARG A 222 8.97 3.60 -15.42
CA ARG A 222 9.34 3.25 -16.80
C ARG A 222 8.27 2.39 -17.42
N LYS A 223 7.92 2.76 -18.64
CA LYS A 223 7.13 1.90 -19.51
C LYS A 223 7.96 0.68 -19.93
N THR A 224 7.46 -0.50 -19.61
CA THR A 224 8.03 -1.76 -20.07
C THR A 224 7.31 -2.27 -21.33
N ARG A 225 8.02 -3.06 -22.14
CA ARG A 225 7.44 -3.82 -23.26
C ARG A 225 7.84 -5.29 -23.11
N PRO A 226 6.91 -6.25 -23.24
CA PRO A 226 5.46 -6.07 -23.39
C PRO A 226 4.80 -5.53 -22.10
N ASP A 227 3.60 -4.95 -22.23
CA ASP A 227 2.77 -4.62 -21.07
C ASP A 227 2.34 -5.92 -20.40
N ASN A 228 2.87 -6.14 -19.21
CA ASN A 228 2.72 -7.39 -18.49
C ASN A 228 1.88 -7.20 -17.24
N GLY A 229 1.19 -6.07 -17.05
CA GLY A 229 0.40 -5.82 -15.83
C GLY A 229 1.26 -5.48 -14.61
N MET A 230 2.57 -5.28 -14.76
CA MET A 230 3.46 -4.80 -13.71
C MET A 230 3.84 -3.34 -13.93
N ILE A 231 4.02 -2.62 -12.83
CA ILE A 231 4.60 -1.29 -12.76
C ILE A 231 6.07 -1.46 -12.39
N TYR A 232 6.95 -0.71 -13.02
CA TYR A 232 8.36 -0.61 -12.62
C TYR A 232 8.65 0.84 -12.27
N PHE A 233 9.07 1.11 -11.03
CA PHE A 233 9.24 2.47 -10.51
C PHE A 233 10.50 2.62 -9.65
N THR A 234 11.00 3.85 -9.53
CA THR A 234 12.24 4.20 -8.79
C THR A 234 12.00 4.84 -7.43
N CYS A 235 10.82 4.70 -6.86
CA CYS A 235 10.57 5.13 -5.48
C CYS A 235 11.20 4.10 -4.55
N ASP A 236 11.69 4.59 -3.43
CA ASP A 236 12.24 3.77 -2.37
C ASP A 236 11.12 2.95 -1.74
N ALA A 237 11.38 1.66 -1.58
CA ALA A 237 10.49 0.70 -0.96
C ALA A 237 11.29 -0.32 -0.17
N ALA A 238 10.90 -0.55 1.06
CA ALA A 238 11.44 -1.55 1.97
C ALA A 238 10.35 -2.56 2.38
N PRO A 239 10.70 -3.73 2.94
CA PRO A 239 9.70 -4.63 3.53
C PRO A 239 8.74 -3.86 4.44
N GLY A 240 7.43 -4.07 4.27
CA GLY A 240 6.37 -3.27 4.88
C GLY A 240 5.70 -2.28 3.91
N ALA A 241 6.38 -1.87 2.84
CA ALA A 241 5.82 -1.00 1.81
C ALA A 241 4.75 -1.66 0.93
N SER A 242 4.56 -2.98 1.06
CA SER A 242 3.53 -3.74 0.37
C SER A 242 2.19 -3.00 0.43
N SER A 243 1.51 -2.99 -0.71
CA SER A 243 0.22 -2.36 -0.92
C SER A 243 0.21 -0.83 -0.90
N SER A 244 1.36 -0.15 -0.72
CA SER A 244 1.42 1.31 -0.80
C SER A 244 0.83 1.78 -2.13
N LEU A 245 0.09 2.88 -2.10
CA LEU A 245 -0.51 3.46 -3.29
C LEU A 245 0.59 3.89 -4.26
N ILE A 246 0.51 3.43 -5.51
CA ILE A 246 1.21 4.01 -6.65
C ILE A 246 0.19 4.85 -7.41
N ALA A 247 0.44 6.15 -7.51
CA ALA A 247 -0.45 7.10 -8.17
C ALA A 247 0.25 7.84 -9.30
N VAL A 248 -0.55 8.26 -10.29
CA VAL A 248 -0.14 9.15 -11.39
C VAL A 248 -1.01 10.40 -11.38
N MET A 249 -0.49 11.50 -11.91
CA MET A 249 -1.24 12.74 -12.05
C MET A 249 -1.99 12.73 -13.40
N GLU A 250 -3.32 12.84 -13.35
CA GLU A 250 -4.23 12.93 -14.49
C GLU A 250 -5.21 14.07 -14.28
N ASP A 251 -5.28 15.01 -15.22
CA ASP A 251 -6.17 16.18 -15.16
C ASP A 251 -6.11 16.95 -13.82
N GLY A 252 -4.90 17.04 -13.26
CA GLY A 252 -4.63 17.73 -12.00
C GLY A 252 -5.04 16.96 -10.75
N ARG A 253 -5.33 15.65 -10.86
CA ARG A 253 -5.66 14.77 -9.74
C ARG A 253 -4.78 13.53 -9.69
N LEU A 254 -4.49 13.04 -8.48
CA LEU A 254 -3.85 11.73 -8.33
C LEU A 254 -4.87 10.61 -8.58
N THR A 255 -4.54 9.70 -9.50
CA THR A 255 -5.33 8.52 -9.84
C THR A 255 -4.57 7.23 -9.53
N PHE A 256 -5.32 6.17 -9.23
CA PHE A 256 -4.81 4.87 -8.79
C PHE A 256 -4.18 4.12 -9.96
N GLN A 257 -2.84 4.11 -10.00
CA GLN A 257 -2.06 3.38 -10.99
C GLN A 257 -1.86 1.91 -10.59
N GLY A 258 -1.74 1.65 -9.29
CA GLY A 258 -1.52 0.32 -8.76
C GLY A 258 -1.03 0.34 -7.32
N ILE A 259 -0.59 -0.82 -6.84
CA ILE A 259 -0.04 -0.98 -5.50
C ILE A 259 1.39 -1.52 -5.54
N VAL A 260 2.21 -1.16 -4.56
CA VAL A 260 3.55 -1.74 -4.38
C VAL A 260 3.41 -3.23 -4.04
N THR A 261 4.13 -4.09 -4.76
CA THR A 261 4.02 -5.56 -4.64
C THR A 261 5.35 -6.21 -4.27
N GLY A 262 6.46 -5.67 -4.78
CA GLY A 262 7.76 -6.27 -4.56
C GLY A 262 8.89 -5.28 -4.73
N ILE A 263 10.01 -5.64 -4.13
CA ILE A 263 11.26 -4.89 -4.17
C ILE A 263 12.23 -5.73 -4.98
N MET A 264 12.88 -5.12 -5.96
CA MET A 264 13.87 -5.82 -6.78
C MET A 264 15.28 -5.55 -6.26
N ASP A 265 16.12 -6.59 -6.35
CA ASP A 265 17.53 -6.60 -5.97
C ASP A 265 18.31 -5.45 -6.65
N PRO A 266 19.31 -4.84 -5.99
CA PRO A 266 20.05 -5.39 -4.87
C PRO A 266 19.31 -5.27 -3.52
N ALA A 267 19.35 -6.37 -2.79
CA ALA A 267 19.02 -6.49 -1.40
C ALA A 267 19.99 -5.58 -0.64
N ILE A 268 19.52 -4.38 -0.34
CA ILE A 268 19.84 -3.68 0.90
C ILE A 268 21.32 -3.20 0.97
N GLY A 269 21.61 -1.90 0.73
CA GLY A 269 22.69 -1.24 1.52
C GLY A 269 23.59 -0.26 0.84
N THR A 270 23.21 0.27 -0.32
CA THR A 270 24.05 1.23 -1.02
C THR A 270 23.20 2.39 -1.53
N ASP A 271 23.82 3.56 -1.60
CA ASP A 271 23.38 4.68 -2.41
C ASP A 271 23.53 4.28 -3.88
N ILE A 272 22.53 3.59 -4.43
CA ILE A 272 22.67 2.94 -5.75
C ILE A 272 22.12 3.89 -6.79
N PRO A 273 22.88 4.18 -7.85
CA PRO A 273 22.31 4.83 -9.01
C PRO A 273 21.12 4.03 -9.54
N VAL A 274 20.08 4.70 -10.03
CA VAL A 274 18.95 4.04 -10.68
C VAL A 274 19.45 3.05 -11.74
N PRO A 275 19.03 1.77 -11.67
CA PRO A 275 19.45 0.77 -12.61
C PRO A 275 19.08 1.18 -14.04
N LYS A 276 20.00 0.96 -14.98
CA LYS A 276 19.72 1.15 -16.41
C LYS A 276 18.63 0.22 -16.94
N SER A 277 18.43 -0.93 -16.28
CA SER A 277 17.41 -1.91 -16.62
C SER A 277 16.18 -1.72 -15.73
N ALA A 278 15.02 -1.53 -16.34
CA ALA A 278 13.74 -1.50 -15.63
C ALA A 278 13.46 -2.79 -14.85
N LEU A 279 14.05 -3.93 -15.26
CA LEU A 279 13.88 -5.21 -14.57
C LEU A 279 14.52 -5.25 -13.16
N LEU A 280 15.31 -4.25 -12.80
CA LEU A 280 15.94 -4.13 -11.48
C LEU A 280 15.27 -3.03 -10.63
N TRP A 281 14.12 -2.53 -11.06
CA TRP A 281 13.36 -1.49 -10.35
C TRP A 281 12.33 -2.10 -9.43
N ASN A 282 11.86 -1.33 -8.44
CA ASN A 282 10.75 -1.76 -7.60
C ASN A 282 9.50 -2.02 -8.45
N ILE A 283 8.69 -2.98 -8.02
CA ILE A 283 7.58 -3.49 -8.80
C ILE A 283 6.24 -3.29 -8.10
N GLY A 284 5.23 -2.98 -8.90
CA GLY A 284 3.86 -2.84 -8.46
C GLY A 284 2.89 -3.64 -9.32
N THR A 285 1.75 -3.97 -8.74
CA THR A 285 0.59 -4.54 -9.45
C THR A 285 -0.24 -3.41 -10.05
N GLN A 286 -0.48 -3.43 -11.37
CA GLN A 286 -1.28 -2.40 -12.04
C GLN A 286 -2.77 -2.47 -11.67
N SER A 287 -3.42 -1.30 -11.60
CA SER A 287 -4.83 -1.16 -11.27
C SER A 287 -5.78 -1.65 -12.36
N ALA A 288 -5.38 -1.72 -13.63
CA ALA A 288 -6.23 -2.25 -14.72
C ALA A 288 -6.76 -3.66 -14.44
N GLY A 289 -5.88 -4.58 -14.00
CA GLY A 289 -6.27 -5.96 -13.71
C GLY A 289 -7.21 -6.05 -12.51
N ILE A 290 -7.01 -5.17 -11.53
CA ILE A 290 -7.85 -5.03 -10.33
C ILE A 290 -9.24 -4.53 -10.73
N GLN A 291 -9.29 -3.41 -11.45
CA GLN A 291 -10.52 -2.78 -11.92
C GLN A 291 -11.34 -3.73 -12.80
N ALA A 292 -10.69 -4.38 -13.77
CA ALA A 292 -11.36 -5.28 -14.69
C ALA A 292 -12.00 -6.48 -14.01
N LYS A 293 -11.44 -6.95 -12.88
CA LYS A 293 -11.97 -8.10 -12.11
C LYS A 293 -12.96 -7.70 -11.03
N LEU A 294 -12.94 -6.45 -10.58
CA LEU A 294 -13.96 -5.89 -9.70
C LEU A 294 -15.20 -5.38 -10.46
N ASP A 295 -15.10 -5.13 -11.77
CA ASP A 295 -16.26 -4.80 -12.60
C ASP A 295 -17.31 -5.91 -12.45
N PRO A 296 -18.53 -5.62 -11.96
CA PRO A 296 -19.54 -6.64 -11.72
C PRO A 296 -19.97 -7.42 -12.96
N ARG A 297 -19.74 -6.85 -14.16
CA ARG A 297 -19.94 -7.55 -15.44
C ARG A 297 -18.89 -8.61 -15.74
N SER A 298 -17.78 -8.61 -15.00
CA SER A 298 -16.70 -9.59 -15.07
C SER A 298 -16.81 -10.71 -14.03
N LEU A 299 -17.63 -10.50 -13.00
CA LEU A 299 -17.86 -11.49 -11.95
C LEU A 299 -18.78 -12.58 -12.51
N PRO A 300 -18.46 -13.88 -12.35
CA PRO A 300 -19.44 -14.92 -12.62
C PRO A 300 -20.67 -14.68 -11.74
N GLU A 301 -21.87 -15.00 -12.25
CA GLU A 301 -23.16 -14.82 -11.56
C GLU A 301 -23.09 -15.29 -10.08
N PRO A 302 -23.96 -14.79 -9.18
CA PRO A 302 -23.87 -15.04 -7.74
C PRO A 302 -23.73 -16.52 -7.30
N ASP A 303 -24.12 -17.47 -8.15
CA ASP A 303 -23.96 -18.92 -7.92
C ASP A 303 -22.58 -19.49 -8.36
N GLY A 304 -21.77 -18.71 -9.07
CA GLY A 304 -20.50 -19.10 -9.69
C GLY A 304 -19.35 -19.33 -8.70
N TRP A 305 -19.38 -18.70 -7.53
CA TRP A 305 -18.38 -18.93 -6.48
C TRP A 305 -18.64 -20.22 -5.68
N ARG A 306 -19.90 -20.67 -5.58
CA ARG A 306 -20.25 -21.94 -4.92
C ARG A 306 -19.95 -23.17 -5.77
N GLY A 307 -19.70 -23.01 -7.06
CA GLY A 307 -19.42 -24.10 -8.01
C GLY A 307 -17.97 -24.58 -8.05
N LEU A 308 -17.02 -23.83 -7.50
CA LEU A 308 -15.58 -24.11 -7.62
C LEU A 308 -14.97 -24.84 -6.40
N TRP A 309 -15.78 -25.13 -5.38
CA TRP A 309 -15.37 -25.87 -4.18
C TRP A 309 -16.07 -27.25 -4.04
N ARG A 310 -16.47 -27.86 -5.16
CA ARG A 310 -16.87 -29.28 -5.22
C ARG A 310 -15.93 -30.08 -6.09
#